data_AF-A0AAW0JPM3-F1
#
_entry.id   AF-A0AAW0JPM3-F1
#
_cell.length_a   1.000
_cell.length_b   1.000
_cell.length_c   1.000
_cell.angle_alpha   90.00
_cell.angle_beta   90.00
_cell.angle_gamma   90.00
#
_symmetry.space_group_name_H-M   'P 1'
#
loop_
_entity.id
_entity.type
_entity.pdbx_description
1 polymer ?
#
loop_
_entity_poly.entity_id
_entity_poly.type
_entity_poly.pdbx_seq_one_letter_code
_entity_poly.pdbx_strand_id
1 'polypeptide(L)'
;PERVKAFVCLSVPFAPSSPQMKPMDRMRGFFGNDYYICRFQALGEIEAEIAEIGTTKVLKTIFSIRKPGPPCFPEGNAFGISTYQCFNFLALLAFRRRAYYVTKFDQKGFTGGLNYYRAIDQNWEVTEKWTGVQVKVPVKFIVGDLEMVYTTLGTKEYIHNGDSKKDVPFLEEAVVMEGVGHVINQERAKEIGSHIYDFIKKFK
;
A
#
# COMPACT_ATOMS: atom_id res chain seq x y z
N PRO A 1 11.90 7.77 17.90
CA PRO A 1 10.55 8.41 17.99
C PRO A 1 10.61 9.94 18.16
N GLU A 2 11.67 10.42 18.80
CA GLU A 2 12.00 11.80 19.17
C GLU A 2 12.00 12.79 17.99
N ARG A 3 12.23 12.28 16.77
CA ARG A 3 12.24 13.06 15.53
C ARG A 3 10.86 13.25 14.88
N VAL A 4 9.82 12.58 15.38
CA VAL A 4 8.48 12.61 14.78
C VAL A 4 7.50 13.09 15.84
N LYS A 5 7.00 14.32 15.69
CA LYS A 5 6.05 14.93 16.64
C LYS A 5 4.66 14.26 16.57
N ALA A 6 4.22 13.94 15.36
CA ALA A 6 2.97 13.24 15.06
C ALA A 6 3.04 12.62 13.65
N PHE A 7 2.25 11.58 13.39
CA PHE A 7 2.25 10.88 12.09
C PHE A 7 0.82 10.69 11.54
N VAL A 8 0.60 11.14 10.30
CA VAL A 8 -0.61 10.80 9.53
C VAL A 8 -0.27 9.64 8.60
N CYS A 9 -0.79 8.47 8.92
CA CYS A 9 -0.57 7.24 8.16
C CYS A 9 -1.76 6.99 7.22
N LEU A 10 -1.47 6.67 5.96
CA LEU A 10 -2.48 6.42 4.93
C LEU A 10 -2.39 4.98 4.43
N SER A 11 -3.54 4.32 4.22
CA SER A 11 -3.68 2.98 3.63
C SER A 11 -3.09 1.82 4.45
N VAL A 12 -1.78 1.79 4.72
CA VAL A 12 -1.10 0.63 5.32
C VAL A 12 -0.99 0.81 6.83
N PRO A 13 -1.67 0.00 7.66
CA PRO A 13 -1.54 0.09 9.12
C PRO A 13 -0.19 -0.46 9.60
N PHE A 14 0.09 -0.36 10.90
CA PHE A 14 1.20 -1.10 11.49
C PHE A 14 1.03 -2.60 11.23
N ALA A 15 2.12 -3.27 10.87
CA ALA A 15 2.14 -4.72 10.67
C ALA A 15 2.99 -5.35 11.78
N PRO A 16 2.38 -6.01 12.78
CA PRO A 16 3.15 -6.64 13.84
C PRO A 16 4.03 -7.76 13.27
N SER A 17 5.31 -7.73 13.63
CA SER A 17 6.26 -8.76 13.26
C SER A 17 5.98 -10.05 14.06
N SER A 18 6.11 -11.20 13.40
CA SER A 18 5.98 -12.52 13.99
C SER A 18 7.30 -13.26 13.82
N PRO A 19 7.95 -13.74 14.91
CA PRO A 19 9.21 -14.47 14.79
C PRO A 19 9.04 -15.89 14.24
N GLN A 20 7.80 -16.39 14.11
CA GLN A 20 7.53 -17.78 13.75
C GLN A 20 7.68 -18.08 12.25
N MET A 21 7.50 -17.08 11.38
CA MET A 21 7.49 -17.29 9.93
C MET A 21 7.88 -16.02 9.18
N LYS A 22 8.71 -16.18 8.15
CA LYS A 22 9.06 -15.07 7.25
C LYS A 22 7.81 -14.49 6.58
N PRO A 23 7.72 -13.17 6.39
CA PRO A 23 6.53 -12.57 5.81
C PRO A 23 6.21 -13.09 4.40
N MET A 24 7.22 -13.36 3.56
CA MET A 24 6.99 -13.89 2.21
C MET A 24 6.42 -15.30 2.23
N ASP A 25 6.88 -16.17 3.12
CA ASP A 25 6.32 -17.52 3.30
C ASP A 25 4.87 -17.45 3.76
N ARG A 26 4.57 -16.56 4.72
CA ARG A 26 3.20 -16.32 5.19
C ARG A 26 2.29 -15.83 4.07
N MET A 27 2.69 -14.79 3.34
CA MET A 27 1.90 -14.24 2.23
C MET A 27 1.66 -15.28 1.14
N ARG A 28 2.68 -16.06 0.79
CA ARG A 28 2.57 -17.16 -0.19
C ARG A 28 1.64 -18.25 0.29
N GLY A 29 1.69 -18.62 1.57
CA GLY A 29 0.80 -19.61 2.18
C GLY A 29 -0.68 -19.19 2.16
N PHE A 30 -0.97 -17.90 2.41
CA PHE A 30 -2.36 -17.40 2.42
C PHE A 30 -2.92 -17.07 1.03
N PHE A 31 -2.11 -16.49 0.13
CA PHE A 31 -2.60 -15.92 -1.12
C PHE A 31 -2.06 -16.60 -2.39
N GLY A 32 -1.14 -17.56 -2.24
CA GLY A 32 -0.52 -18.28 -3.35
C GLY A 32 0.56 -17.47 -4.07
N ASN A 33 1.14 -18.09 -5.12
CA ASN A 33 2.22 -17.50 -5.91
C ASN A 33 1.77 -16.31 -6.78
N ASP A 34 0.48 -16.26 -7.11
CA ASP A 34 -0.11 -15.20 -7.94
C ASP A 34 -0.32 -13.89 -7.17
N TYR A 35 -0.20 -13.91 -5.84
CA TYR A 35 -0.28 -12.68 -5.06
C TYR A 35 0.81 -11.69 -5.50
N TYR A 36 0.44 -10.43 -5.72
CA TYR A 36 1.31 -9.48 -6.40
C TYR A 36 2.69 -9.31 -5.74
N ILE A 37 2.76 -9.34 -4.40
CA ILE A 37 4.05 -9.26 -3.66
C ILE A 37 4.92 -10.49 -3.95
N CYS A 38 4.32 -11.68 -4.06
CA CYS A 38 5.01 -12.91 -4.42
C CYS A 38 5.51 -12.87 -5.86
N ARG A 39 4.69 -12.37 -6.80
CA ARG A 39 5.08 -12.14 -8.20
C ARG A 39 6.24 -11.14 -8.36
N PHE A 40 6.41 -10.21 -7.42
CA PHE A 40 7.49 -9.22 -7.50
C PHE A 40 8.86 -9.75 -7.01
N GLN A 41 8.91 -10.94 -6.41
CA GLN A 41 10.14 -11.46 -5.80
C GLN A 41 11.20 -11.85 -6.82
N ALA A 42 10.81 -12.50 -7.92
CA ALA A 42 11.75 -12.90 -8.95
C ALA A 42 12.34 -11.67 -9.64
N LEU A 43 13.66 -11.67 -9.81
CA LEU A 43 14.38 -10.56 -10.42
C LEU A 43 14.11 -10.55 -11.93
N GLY A 44 13.58 -9.44 -12.44
CA GLY A 44 13.40 -9.22 -13.87
C GLY A 44 12.11 -9.78 -14.47
N GLU A 45 11.44 -10.73 -13.82
CA GLU A 45 10.21 -11.34 -14.36
C GLU A 45 9.08 -10.31 -14.53
N ILE A 46 8.69 -9.64 -13.43
CA ILE A 46 7.64 -8.62 -13.53
C ILE A 46 8.09 -7.41 -14.34
N GLU A 47 9.38 -7.07 -14.36
CA GLU A 47 9.91 -6.02 -15.24
C GLU A 47 9.76 -6.38 -16.72
N ALA A 48 9.95 -7.64 -17.10
CA ALA A 48 9.73 -8.11 -18.47
C ALA A 48 8.25 -7.99 -18.86
N GLU A 49 7.32 -8.43 -18.01
CA GLU A 49 5.88 -8.24 -18.25
C GLU A 49 5.50 -6.75 -18.38
N ILE A 50 6.08 -5.88 -17.54
CA ILE A 50 5.87 -4.43 -17.65
C ILE A 50 6.38 -3.90 -18.98
N ALA A 51 7.53 -4.37 -19.47
CA ALA A 51 8.10 -3.96 -20.74
C ALA A 51 7.19 -4.33 -21.93
N GLU A 52 6.59 -5.52 -21.90
CA GLU A 52 5.63 -5.96 -22.92
C GLU A 52 4.32 -5.16 -22.90
N ILE A 53 3.81 -4.87 -21.70
CA ILE A 53 2.56 -4.14 -21.50
C ILE A 53 2.72 -2.65 -21.85
N GLY A 54 3.83 -2.05 -21.45
CA GLY A 54 4.14 -0.63 -21.52
C GLY A 54 3.70 0.17 -20.27
N THR A 55 4.59 1.06 -19.82
CA THR A 55 4.46 1.91 -18.62
C THR A 55 3.11 2.61 -18.48
N THR A 56 2.59 3.17 -19.58
CA THR A 56 1.31 3.91 -19.56
C THR A 56 0.15 3.02 -19.13
N LYS A 57 0.08 1.78 -19.63
CA LYS A 57 -0.99 0.84 -19.28
C LYS A 57 -0.83 0.35 -17.84
N VAL A 58 0.38 0.01 -17.42
CA VAL A 58 0.68 -0.41 -16.03
C VAL A 58 0.24 0.65 -15.03
N LEU A 59 0.72 1.89 -15.18
CA LEU A 59 0.37 2.98 -14.27
C LEU A 59 -1.13 3.29 -14.32
N LYS A 60 -1.74 3.24 -15.50
CA LYS A 60 -3.18 3.41 -15.67
C LYS A 60 -3.96 2.40 -14.84
N THR A 61 -3.56 1.13 -14.90
CA THR A 61 -4.21 0.07 -14.12
C THR A 61 -4.01 0.31 -12.63
N ILE A 62 -2.76 0.49 -12.15
CA ILE A 62 -2.45 0.73 -10.73
C ILE A 62 -3.25 1.89 -10.15
N PHE A 63 -3.29 3.05 -10.83
CA PHE A 63 -4.01 4.22 -10.35
C PHE A 63 -5.55 4.09 -10.44
N SER A 64 -6.06 3.06 -11.13
CA SER A 64 -7.50 2.83 -11.30
C SER A 64 -8.01 1.62 -10.51
N ILE A 65 -7.17 0.93 -9.73
CA ILE A 65 -7.59 -0.21 -8.93
C ILE A 65 -8.58 0.26 -7.85
N ARG A 66 -9.78 -0.31 -7.91
CA ARG A 66 -10.85 -0.12 -6.92
C ARG A 66 -11.43 -1.43 -6.41
N LYS A 67 -10.91 -2.57 -6.89
CA LYS A 67 -11.39 -3.89 -6.48
C LYS A 67 -10.86 -4.18 -5.06
N PRO A 68 -11.75 -4.44 -4.09
CA PRO A 68 -11.34 -4.90 -2.77
C PRO A 68 -10.69 -6.29 -2.80
N GLY A 69 -9.93 -6.59 -1.76
CA GLY A 69 -9.27 -7.87 -1.52
C GLY A 69 -7.82 -7.92 -1.99
N PRO A 70 -7.11 -9.02 -1.67
CA PRO A 70 -5.72 -9.20 -2.04
C PRO A 70 -5.59 -9.31 -3.57
N PRO A 71 -4.73 -8.52 -4.22
CA PRO A 71 -4.54 -8.65 -5.66
C PRO A 71 -3.71 -9.88 -5.99
N CYS A 72 -4.36 -10.86 -6.60
CA CYS A 72 -3.72 -12.02 -7.19
C CYS A 72 -3.83 -11.93 -8.72
N PHE A 73 -2.69 -12.04 -9.39
CA PHE A 73 -2.53 -11.90 -10.82
C PHE A 73 -1.81 -13.14 -11.34
N PRO A 74 -2.41 -13.91 -12.26
CA PRO A 74 -1.75 -15.05 -12.89
C PRO A 74 -0.63 -14.58 -13.82
N GLU A 75 0.30 -15.47 -14.16
CA GLU A 75 1.39 -15.20 -15.10
C GLU A 75 0.85 -14.70 -16.45
N GLY A 76 1.50 -13.69 -17.02
CA GLY A 76 1.03 -13.03 -18.24
C GLY A 76 -0.15 -12.06 -18.05
N ASN A 77 -0.61 -11.85 -16.81
CA ASN A 77 -1.64 -10.85 -16.49
C ASN A 77 -1.20 -9.94 -15.32
N ALA A 78 0.05 -9.47 -15.34
CA ALA A 78 0.56 -8.50 -14.37
C ALA A 78 -0.42 -7.34 -14.13
N PHE A 79 -0.56 -6.94 -12.85
CA PHE A 79 -1.45 -5.86 -12.41
C PHE A 79 -2.95 -6.07 -12.73
N GLY A 80 -3.36 -7.23 -13.23
CA GLY A 80 -4.74 -7.53 -13.59
C GLY A 80 -5.22 -6.76 -14.81
N ILE A 81 -4.32 -6.40 -15.72
CA ILE A 81 -4.61 -5.55 -16.88
C ILE A 81 -5.71 -6.11 -17.78
N SER A 82 -5.82 -7.43 -17.94
CA SER A 82 -6.91 -8.04 -18.71
C SER A 82 -8.25 -8.02 -17.96
N THR A 83 -8.20 -7.98 -16.63
CA THR A 83 -9.36 -8.06 -15.74
C THR A 83 -9.97 -6.68 -15.50
N TYR A 84 -9.14 -5.66 -15.37
CA TYR A 84 -9.55 -4.28 -15.16
C TYR A 84 -9.59 -3.52 -16.49
N GLN A 85 -10.47 -3.94 -17.40
CA GLN A 85 -10.84 -3.11 -18.56
C GLN A 85 -11.41 -1.79 -18.01
N CYS A 86 -10.58 -0.74 -18.05
CA CYS A 86 -10.65 0.40 -17.15
C CYS A 86 -12.01 1.13 -17.12
N PHE A 87 -12.62 1.18 -15.94
CA PHE A 87 -13.49 2.29 -15.56
C PHE A 87 -12.64 3.56 -15.33
N ASN A 88 -12.82 4.56 -16.19
CA ASN A 88 -12.45 5.98 -16.00
C ASN A 88 -11.15 6.33 -15.26
N PHE A 89 -10.00 5.86 -15.77
CA PHE A 89 -8.67 6.47 -15.51
C PHE A 89 -8.64 8.00 -15.71
N LEU A 90 -9.57 8.52 -16.52
CA LEU A 90 -9.65 9.91 -16.89
C LEU A 90 -10.08 10.85 -15.77
N ALA A 91 -10.79 10.36 -14.74
CA ALA A 91 -11.35 11.21 -13.68
C ALA A 91 -10.37 11.50 -12.53
N LEU A 92 -9.45 10.58 -12.21
CA LEU A 92 -8.67 10.65 -10.96
C LEU A 92 -7.43 11.57 -11.03
N LEU A 93 -6.78 11.66 -12.20
CA LEU A 93 -5.60 12.50 -12.40
C LEU A 93 -5.77 13.41 -13.62
N ALA A 94 -5.40 14.68 -13.51
CA ALA A 94 -5.24 15.56 -14.67
C ALA A 94 -4.20 15.00 -15.67
N PHE A 95 -4.40 15.25 -16.97
CA PHE A 95 -3.53 14.75 -18.06
C PHE A 95 -2.04 15.00 -17.82
N ARG A 96 -1.68 16.21 -17.37
CA ARG A 96 -0.28 16.59 -17.09
C ARG A 96 0.38 15.72 -16.02
N ARG A 97 -0.38 15.30 -14.99
CA ARG A 97 0.14 14.43 -13.92
C ARG A 97 0.39 13.02 -14.43
N ARG A 98 -0.49 12.50 -15.29
CA ARG A 98 -0.29 11.19 -15.94
C ARG A 98 0.99 11.16 -16.76
N ALA A 99 1.18 12.15 -17.63
CA ALA A 99 2.38 12.27 -18.46
C ALA A 99 3.66 12.37 -17.61
N TYR A 100 3.60 13.07 -16.48
CA TYR A 100 4.72 13.17 -15.55
C TYR A 100 5.14 11.78 -15.02
N TYR A 101 4.20 10.99 -14.49
CA TYR A 101 4.53 9.65 -13.96
C TYR A 101 5.08 8.74 -15.04
N VAL A 102 4.42 8.68 -16.21
CA VAL A 102 4.88 7.86 -17.35
C VAL A 102 6.32 8.23 -17.73
N THR A 103 6.59 9.51 -17.92
CA THR A 103 7.94 10.00 -18.29
C THR A 103 9.00 9.56 -17.26
N LYS A 104 8.69 9.65 -15.96
CA LYS A 104 9.65 9.28 -14.91
C LYS A 104 9.89 7.78 -14.83
N PHE A 105 8.85 6.97 -14.97
CA PHE A 105 8.98 5.52 -14.99
C PHE A 105 9.64 5.01 -16.27
N ASP A 106 9.40 5.61 -17.44
CA ASP A 106 10.13 5.28 -18.67
C ASP A 106 11.62 5.60 -18.56
N GLN A 107 11.99 6.68 -17.87
CA GLN A 107 13.39 7.07 -17.66
C GLN A 107 14.15 6.20 -16.65
N LYS A 108 13.45 5.61 -15.67
CA LYS A 108 14.08 4.97 -14.50
C LYS A 108 13.74 3.49 -14.34
N GLY A 109 12.74 2.99 -15.06
CA GLY A 109 12.17 1.67 -14.88
C GLY A 109 11.44 1.51 -13.55
N PHE A 110 11.00 0.28 -13.27
CA PHE A 110 10.24 -0.09 -12.06
C PHE A 110 11.08 -0.80 -11.01
N THR A 111 12.26 -1.33 -11.37
CA THR A 111 13.13 -2.16 -10.51
C THR A 111 13.40 -1.53 -9.15
N GLY A 112 13.70 -0.23 -9.10
CA GLY A 112 13.98 0.45 -7.83
C GLY A 112 12.82 0.37 -6.84
N GLY A 113 11.58 0.55 -7.30
CA GLY A 113 10.38 0.41 -6.47
C GLY A 113 10.09 -1.04 -6.12
N LEU A 114 10.26 -1.96 -7.09
CA LEU A 114 10.05 -3.40 -6.88
C LEU A 114 11.02 -3.99 -5.85
N ASN A 115 12.24 -3.46 -5.76
CA ASN A 115 13.24 -3.90 -4.79
C ASN A 115 12.82 -3.70 -3.32
N TYR A 116 11.88 -2.79 -3.03
CA TYR A 116 11.31 -2.69 -1.67
C TYR A 116 10.53 -3.95 -1.28
N TYR A 117 9.82 -4.58 -2.22
CA TYR A 117 9.10 -5.82 -1.99
C TYR A 117 10.03 -7.02 -1.87
N ARG A 118 11.13 -7.02 -2.64
CA ARG A 118 12.17 -8.07 -2.60
C ARG A 118 12.94 -8.07 -1.28
N ALA A 119 12.99 -6.92 -0.61
CA ALA A 119 13.65 -6.76 0.68
C ALA A 119 12.75 -7.09 1.89
N ILE A 120 11.50 -7.55 1.70
CA ILE A 120 10.56 -7.77 2.81
C ILE A 120 11.12 -8.75 3.85
N ASP A 121 11.66 -9.89 3.44
CA ASP A 121 12.21 -10.87 4.36
C ASP A 121 13.50 -10.35 5.02
N GLN A 122 14.36 -9.66 4.27
CA GLN A 122 15.55 -9.02 4.83
C GLN A 122 15.18 -7.95 5.86
N ASN A 123 14.14 -7.17 5.60
CA ASN A 123 13.62 -6.17 6.54
C ASN A 123 13.09 -6.85 7.80
N TRP A 124 12.42 -8.00 7.68
CA TRP A 124 11.99 -8.79 8.83
C TRP A 124 13.18 -9.27 9.67
N GLU A 125 14.24 -9.81 9.05
CA GLU A 125 15.45 -10.27 9.74
C GLU A 125 16.13 -9.13 10.51
N VAL A 126 16.37 -7.99 9.86
CA VAL A 126 17.07 -6.86 10.49
C VAL A 126 16.21 -6.11 11.51
N THR A 127 14.89 -6.33 11.51
CA THR A 127 13.98 -5.70 12.47
C THR A 127 13.58 -6.56 13.66
N GLU A 128 14.12 -7.78 13.77
CA GLU A 128 13.81 -8.73 14.85
C GLU A 128 13.87 -8.11 16.25
N LYS A 129 14.90 -7.30 16.53
CA LYS A 129 15.10 -6.65 17.85
C LYS A 129 14.00 -5.66 18.27
N TRP A 130 13.13 -5.26 17.35
CA TRP A 130 11.98 -4.40 17.65
C TRP A 130 10.66 -5.17 17.75
N THR A 131 10.70 -6.50 17.74
CA THR A 131 9.51 -7.33 17.96
C THR A 131 8.86 -6.99 19.31
N GLY A 132 7.55 -6.70 19.29
CA GLY A 132 6.79 -6.29 20.48
C GLY A 132 7.04 -4.86 20.97
N VAL A 133 7.91 -4.10 20.31
CA VAL A 133 8.15 -2.69 20.66
C VAL A 133 7.04 -1.81 20.10
N GLN A 134 6.42 -1.02 20.97
CA GLN A 134 5.32 -0.12 20.62
C GLN A 134 5.78 1.14 19.90
N VAL A 135 4.95 1.61 18.95
CA VAL A 135 5.08 2.92 18.32
C VAL A 135 4.43 3.98 19.23
N LYS A 136 5.26 4.75 19.95
CA LYS A 136 4.82 5.77 20.92
C LYS A 136 4.70 7.19 20.34
N VAL A 137 4.55 7.33 19.03
CA VAL A 137 4.25 8.61 18.37
C VAL A 137 2.73 8.74 18.24
N PRO A 138 2.12 9.93 18.39
CA PRO A 138 0.72 10.13 18.06
C PRO A 138 0.44 9.82 16.58
N VAL A 139 -0.52 8.93 16.32
CA VAL A 139 -0.85 8.50 14.94
C VAL A 139 -2.31 8.78 14.61
N LYS A 140 -2.53 9.32 13.42
CA LYS A 140 -3.85 9.34 12.76
C LYS A 140 -3.80 8.43 11.55
N PHE A 141 -4.64 7.40 11.52
CA PHE A 141 -4.73 6.46 10.41
C PHE A 141 -5.98 6.75 9.56
N ILE A 142 -5.79 6.82 8.24
CA ILE A 142 -6.86 7.13 7.29
C ILE A 142 -6.79 6.14 6.12
N VAL A 143 -7.92 5.54 5.77
CA VAL A 143 -7.99 4.50 4.74
C VAL A 143 -9.30 4.59 3.97
N GLY A 144 -9.29 4.17 2.71
CA GLY A 144 -10.51 4.00 1.91
C GLY A 144 -11.15 2.64 2.17
N ASP A 145 -12.47 2.55 2.12
CA ASP A 145 -13.20 1.29 2.31
C ASP A 145 -12.99 0.26 1.18
N LEU A 146 -12.58 0.71 -0.01
CA LEU A 146 -12.21 -0.11 -1.17
C LEU A 146 -10.71 -0.39 -1.25
N GLU A 147 -9.93 0.03 -0.26
CA GLU A 147 -8.48 -0.13 -0.27
C GLU A 147 -8.08 -1.60 -0.11
N MET A 148 -7.19 -2.07 -0.96
CA MET A 148 -6.82 -3.49 -1.07
C MET A 148 -6.13 -4.06 0.18
N VAL A 149 -5.25 -3.30 0.84
CA VAL A 149 -4.61 -3.73 2.10
C VAL A 149 -5.64 -3.82 3.22
N TYR A 150 -6.48 -2.80 3.38
CA TYR A 150 -7.56 -2.75 4.36
C TYR A 150 -8.57 -3.89 4.19
N THR A 151 -8.82 -4.29 2.94
CA THR A 151 -9.76 -5.36 2.60
C THR A 151 -9.10 -6.72 2.44
N THR A 152 -7.80 -6.83 2.75
CA THR A 152 -7.10 -8.11 2.89
C THR A 152 -7.40 -8.73 4.26
N LEU A 153 -7.55 -10.06 4.29
CA LEU A 153 -7.96 -10.84 5.46
C LEU A 153 -7.20 -10.46 6.74
N GLY A 154 -7.93 -10.18 7.82
CA GLY A 154 -7.37 -9.88 9.15
C GLY A 154 -7.04 -8.40 9.39
N THR A 155 -6.98 -7.57 8.34
CA THR A 155 -6.55 -6.17 8.47
C THR A 155 -7.63 -5.30 9.13
N LYS A 156 -8.90 -5.49 8.77
CA LYS A 156 -10.02 -4.75 9.40
C LYS A 156 -10.13 -5.08 10.87
N GLU A 157 -10.05 -6.37 11.20
CA GLU A 157 -10.12 -6.87 12.57
C GLU A 157 -8.97 -6.27 13.40
N TYR A 158 -7.74 -6.28 12.87
CA TYR A 158 -6.59 -5.67 13.55
C TYR A 158 -6.79 -4.17 13.82
N ILE A 159 -7.29 -3.42 12.83
CA ILE A 159 -7.51 -1.97 12.96
C ILE A 159 -8.60 -1.67 14.00
N HIS A 160 -9.74 -2.36 13.94
CA HIS A 160 -10.95 -1.97 14.67
C HIS A 160 -11.16 -2.69 16.00
N ASN A 161 -10.59 -3.89 16.20
CA ASN A 161 -10.81 -4.68 17.43
C ASN A 161 -9.84 -4.32 18.57
N GLY A 162 -9.12 -3.20 18.44
CA GLY A 162 -8.21 -2.68 19.47
C GLY A 162 -6.81 -3.29 19.46
N ASP A 163 -6.52 -4.29 18.62
CA ASP A 163 -5.17 -4.86 18.48
C ASP A 163 -4.17 -3.82 17.97
N SER A 164 -4.57 -2.99 17.00
CA SER A 164 -3.77 -1.86 16.52
C SER A 164 -3.34 -0.89 17.63
N LYS A 165 -4.19 -0.69 18.65
CA LYS A 165 -3.87 0.17 19.80
C LYS A 165 -2.91 -0.50 20.79
N LYS A 166 -2.75 -1.82 20.77
CA LYS A 166 -1.71 -2.50 21.57
C LYS A 166 -0.31 -2.17 21.04
N ASP A 167 -0.17 -2.11 19.72
CA ASP A 167 1.10 -1.80 19.06
C ASP A 167 1.34 -0.29 18.90
N VAL A 168 0.27 0.49 18.72
CA VAL A 168 0.30 1.95 18.55
C VAL A 168 -0.62 2.61 19.59
N PRO A 169 -0.16 2.78 20.86
CA PRO A 169 -1.01 3.22 21.96
C PRO A 169 -1.65 4.61 21.80
N PHE A 170 -1.03 5.47 21.00
CA PHE A 170 -1.51 6.83 20.72
C PHE A 170 -2.17 6.95 19.34
N LEU A 171 -2.71 5.85 18.82
CA LEU A 171 -3.53 5.83 17.61
C LEU A 171 -4.91 6.44 17.90
N GLU A 172 -5.24 7.52 17.19
CA GLU A 172 -6.61 8.05 17.13
C GLU A 172 -7.54 7.06 16.41
N GLU A 173 -8.85 7.24 16.57
CA GLU A 173 -9.83 6.44 15.83
C GLU A 173 -9.54 6.48 14.32
N ALA A 174 -9.56 5.31 13.69
CA ALA A 174 -9.28 5.17 12.27
C ALA A 174 -10.38 5.87 11.46
N VAL A 175 -9.97 6.68 10.49
CA VAL A 175 -10.90 7.30 9.55
C VAL A 175 -11.05 6.39 8.33
N VAL A 176 -12.24 5.84 8.12
CA VAL A 176 -12.58 5.03 6.95
C VAL A 176 -13.41 5.87 5.99
N MET A 177 -12.91 6.12 4.79
CA MET A 177 -13.57 6.94 3.77
C MET A 177 -14.38 6.06 2.82
N GLU A 178 -15.70 6.29 2.77
CA GLU A 178 -16.64 5.53 1.93
C GLU A 178 -16.43 5.78 0.44
N GLY A 179 -16.43 4.71 -0.35
CA GLY A 179 -16.26 4.75 -1.79
C GLY A 179 -14.89 5.28 -2.23
N VAL A 180 -13.82 5.03 -1.47
CA VAL A 180 -12.47 5.53 -1.79
C VAL A 180 -11.48 4.37 -1.91
N GLY A 181 -10.65 4.40 -2.95
CA GLY A 181 -9.67 3.35 -3.24
C GLY A 181 -8.29 3.60 -2.62
N HIS A 182 -7.28 2.99 -3.23
CA HIS A 182 -5.90 2.97 -2.72
C HIS A 182 -5.20 4.34 -2.75
N VAL A 183 -5.46 5.15 -3.77
CA VAL A 183 -4.75 6.42 -4.01
C VAL A 183 -5.47 7.58 -3.32
N ILE A 184 -5.79 7.39 -2.04
CA ILE A 184 -6.69 8.23 -1.22
C ILE A 184 -6.33 9.72 -1.21
N ASN A 185 -5.04 10.03 -1.18
CA ASN A 185 -4.51 11.40 -1.19
C ASN A 185 -4.64 12.10 -2.54
N GLN A 186 -4.86 11.36 -3.63
CA GLN A 186 -5.18 11.92 -4.94
C GLN A 186 -6.69 11.94 -5.17
N GLU A 187 -7.40 10.89 -4.75
CA GLU A 187 -8.86 10.76 -4.89
C GLU A 187 -9.65 11.76 -4.03
N ARG A 188 -9.16 12.04 -2.82
CA ARG A 188 -9.80 12.92 -1.83
C ARG A 188 -8.78 13.93 -1.25
N ALA A 189 -8.02 14.57 -2.14
CA ALA A 189 -6.91 15.46 -1.77
C ALA A 189 -7.29 16.55 -0.76
N LYS A 190 -8.48 17.17 -0.92
CA LYS A 190 -8.96 18.24 -0.02
C LYS A 190 -9.26 17.70 1.39
N GLU A 191 -10.00 16.59 1.48
CA GLU A 191 -10.36 15.96 2.76
C GLU A 191 -9.11 15.45 3.49
N ILE A 192 -8.18 14.81 2.77
CA ILE A 192 -6.89 14.39 3.33
C ILE A 192 -6.07 15.60 3.82
N GLY A 193 -6.04 16.69 3.05
CA GLY A 193 -5.40 17.94 3.47
C GLY A 193 -5.98 18.51 4.77
N SER A 194 -7.31 18.53 4.91
CA SER A 194 -7.99 18.94 6.14
C SER A 194 -7.63 18.02 7.31
N HIS A 195 -7.70 16.70 7.13
CA HIS A 195 -7.35 15.75 8.18
C HIS A 195 -5.91 15.89 8.67
N ILE A 196 -4.96 16.13 7.76
CA ILE A 196 -3.56 16.39 8.10
C ILE A 196 -3.48 17.67 8.93
N TYR A 197 -4.05 18.77 8.43
CA TYR A 197 -3.97 20.08 9.07
C TYR A 197 -4.57 20.08 10.49
N ASP A 198 -5.76 19.49 10.64
CA ASP A 198 -6.45 19.44 11.93
C ASP A 198 -5.71 18.57 12.94
N PHE A 199 -5.06 17.49 12.48
CA PHE A 199 -4.28 16.62 13.35
C PHE A 199 -2.98 17.29 13.82
N ILE A 200 -2.18 17.83 12.91
CA ILE A 200 -0.89 18.44 13.27
C ILE A 200 -1.07 19.70 14.14
N LYS A 201 -2.21 20.39 14.03
CA LYS A 201 -2.56 21.54 14.86
C LYS A 201 -2.67 21.22 16.36
N LYS A 202 -2.97 19.97 16.73
CA LYS A 202 -3.05 19.53 18.13
C LYS A 202 -1.69 19.56 18.83
N PHE A 203 -0.61 19.54 18.06
CA PHE A 203 0.76 19.46 18.53
C PHE A 203 1.53 20.73 18.18
N LYS A 204 0.89 21.90 18.20
CA LYS A 204 1.61 23.17 18.09
C LYS A 204 2.44 23.40 19.34
#